data_AF-A0A7X7UD11-F1
#
_entry.id   AF-A0A7X7UD11-F1
#
_cell.length_a   1.000
_cell.length_b   1.000
_cell.length_c   1.000
_cell.angle_alpha   90.00
_cell.angle_beta   90.00
_cell.angle_gamma   90.00
#
_symmetry.space_group_name_H-M   'P 1'
#
loop_
_entity.id
_entity.type
_entity.pdbx_description
1 polymer ?
#
loop_
_entity_poly.entity_id
_entity_poly.type
_entity_poly.pdbx_seq_one_letter_code
_entity_poly.pdbx_strand_id
1 'polypeptide(L)'
;MNATFDETAVDQKTLARLLDQGQLLLVRENEAGRLQRITGGILVERPPADVWNVIVDYRNYPRFMPSIEAAEIVADRGEVKDVRFRIKLK
;
A
#
# COMPACT_ATOMS: atom_id res chain seq x y z
N MET A 1 19.73 -18.79 11.86
CA MET A 1 18.30 -19.06 12.18
C MET A 1 17.50 -18.04 11.40
N ASN A 2 17.09 -18.37 10.17
CA ASN A 2 16.41 -17.42 9.28
C ASN A 2 14.92 -17.54 9.54
N ALA A 3 14.39 -16.67 10.40
CA ALA A 3 12.96 -16.52 10.57
C ALA A 3 12.43 -15.75 9.35
N THR A 4 12.06 -16.47 8.29
CA THR A 4 11.32 -15.88 7.17
C THR A 4 9.93 -15.55 7.70
N PHE A 5 9.67 -14.27 7.94
CA PHE A 5 8.36 -13.77 8.37
C PHE A 5 7.38 -13.90 7.21
N ASP A 6 6.34 -14.70 7.38
CA ASP A 6 5.28 -14.88 6.39
C ASP A 6 4.18 -13.84 6.62
N GLU A 7 4.05 -12.89 5.69
CA GLU A 7 3.05 -11.83 5.69
C GLU A 7 1.60 -12.34 5.66
N THR A 8 1.38 -13.59 5.25
CA THR A 8 0.07 -14.25 5.28
C THR A 8 -0.21 -14.98 6.59
N ALA A 9 0.82 -15.18 7.41
CA ALA A 9 0.73 -15.87 8.71
C ALA A 9 0.75 -14.91 9.90
N VAL A 10 0.80 -13.58 9.67
CA VAL A 10 0.68 -12.60 10.74
C VAL A 10 -0.74 -12.61 11.25
N ASP A 11 -0.94 -13.17 12.43
CA ASP A 11 -2.26 -13.13 13.05
C ASP A 11 -2.68 -11.67 13.33
N GLN A 12 -3.99 -11.44 13.34
CA GLN A 12 -4.56 -10.09 13.47
C GLN A 12 -4.12 -9.38 14.77
N LYS A 13 -3.85 -10.13 15.85
CA LYS A 13 -3.43 -9.55 17.14
C LYS A 13 -1.97 -9.10 17.08
N THR A 14 -1.10 -9.90 16.47
CA THR A 14 0.30 -9.53 16.22
C THR A 14 0.37 -8.32 15.30
N LEU A 15 -0.42 -8.30 14.23
CA LEU A 15 -0.50 -7.17 13.32
C LEU A 15 -0.98 -5.90 14.03
N ALA A 16 -2.06 -5.99 14.82
CA ALA A 16 -2.58 -4.86 15.58
C ALA A 16 -1.52 -4.29 16.53
N ARG A 17 -0.80 -5.15 17.27
CA ARG A 17 0.28 -4.70 18.17
C ARG A 17 1.42 -4.00 17.43
N LEU A 18 1.81 -4.51 16.26
CA LEU A 18 2.88 -3.90 15.47
C LEU A 18 2.46 -2.54 14.89
N LEU A 19 1.20 -2.45 14.43
CA LEU A 19 0.65 -1.20 13.89
C LEU A 19 0.36 -0.14 14.97
N ASP A 20 0.15 -0.55 16.22
CA ASP A 20 0.06 0.37 17.37
C ASP A 20 1.37 1.16 17.59
N GLN A 21 2.49 0.62 17.10
CA GLN A 21 3.80 1.28 17.16
C GLN A 21 4.06 2.19 15.94
N GLY A 22 3.13 2.26 14.98
CA GLY A 22 3.22 3.10 13.78
C GLY A 22 3.10 2.31 12.48
N GLN A 23 4.03 2.56 11.55
CA GLN A 23 4.01 1.93 10.22
C GLN A 23 4.81 0.62 10.24
N LEU A 24 4.26 -0.43 9.63
CA LEU A 24 4.91 -1.73 9.46
C LEU A 24 5.40 -1.88 8.03
N LEU A 25 6.66 -2.29 7.85
CA LEU A 25 7.21 -2.72 6.58
C LEU A 25 7.77 -4.13 6.72
N LEU A 26 7.28 -5.04 5.89
CA LEU A 26 7.74 -6.41 5.78
C LEU A 26 8.51 -6.54 4.47
N VAL A 27 9.79 -6.90 4.57
CA VAL A 27 10.68 -7.04 3.42
C VAL A 27 11.03 -8.52 3.27
N ARG A 28 10.67 -9.11 2.13
CA ARG A 28 11.06 -10.47 1.77
C ARG A 28 12.18 -10.40 0.74
N GLU A 29 13.26 -11.10 1.02
CA GLU A 29 14.38 -11.31 0.11
C GLU A 29 14.39 -12.77 -0.37
N ASN A 30 14.95 -13.01 -1.55
CA ASN A 30 15.23 -14.37 -2.02
C ASN A 30 16.52 -14.92 -1.41
N GLU A 31 16.85 -16.18 -1.69
CA GLU A 31 18.07 -16.84 -1.16
C GLU A 31 19.37 -16.14 -1.54
N ALA A 32 19.36 -15.33 -2.61
CA ALA A 32 20.50 -14.53 -3.05
C ALA A 32 20.55 -13.13 -2.40
N GLY A 33 19.72 -12.85 -1.40
CA GLY A 33 19.64 -11.56 -0.71
C GLY A 33 19.05 -10.43 -1.57
N ARG A 34 18.33 -10.75 -2.65
CA ARG A 34 17.67 -9.74 -3.50
C ARG A 34 16.24 -9.53 -3.05
N LEU A 35 15.81 -8.27 -3.07
CA LEU A 35 14.43 -7.89 -2.78
C LEU A 35 13.44 -8.68 -3.66
N GLN A 36 12.52 -9.38 -3.02
CA GLN A 36 11.44 -10.12 -3.66
C GLN A 36 10.09 -9.44 -3.48
N ARG A 37 9.79 -8.96 -2.25
CA ARG A 37 8.50 -8.33 -1.93
C ARG A 37 8.63 -7.33 -0.79
N ILE A 38 7.86 -6.24 -0.87
CA ILE A 38 7.60 -5.33 0.25
C ILE A 38 6.10 -5.32 0.52
N THR A 39 5.71 -5.56 1.77
CA THR A 39 4.34 -5.36 2.25
C THR A 39 4.35 -4.25 3.30
N GLY A 40 3.59 -3.18 3.06
CA GLY A 40 3.42 -2.09 4.01
C GLY A 40 2.06 -2.16 4.70
N GLY A 41 2.01 -1.81 5.98
CA GLY A 41 0.79 -1.70 6.76
C GLY A 41 0.79 -0.42 7.59
N ILE A 42 -0.37 0.23 7.68
CA ILE A 42 -0.60 1.39 8.54
C ILE A 42 -1.96 1.24 9.22
N LEU A 43 -2.10 1.78 10.43
CA LEU A 43 -3.40 1.95 11.08
C LEU A 43 -3.95 3.34 10.75
N VAL A 44 -5.22 3.39 10.35
CA VAL A 44 -5.92 4.65 10.08
C VAL A 44 -7.17 4.69 10.95
N GLU A 45 -7.25 5.65 11.87
CA GLU A 45 -8.38 5.83 12.79
C GLU A 45 -9.57 6.51 12.08
N ARG A 46 -10.10 5.87 11.04
CA ARG A 46 -11.26 6.34 10.27
C ARG A 46 -12.15 5.17 9.84
N PRO A 47 -13.46 5.41 9.61
CA PRO A 47 -14.33 4.44 8.99
C PRO A 47 -13.77 3.92 7.66
N PRO A 48 -13.93 2.62 7.33
CA PRO A 48 -13.44 2.06 6.06
C PRO A 48 -13.93 2.81 4.81
N ALA A 49 -15.16 3.33 4.84
CA ALA A 49 -15.71 4.12 3.74
C ALA A 49 -14.93 5.42 3.49
N ASP A 50 -14.51 6.12 4.55
CA ASP A 50 -13.72 7.35 4.44
C ASP A 50 -12.34 7.05 3.83
N VAL A 51 -11.71 5.96 4.28
CA VAL A 51 -10.42 5.51 3.74
C VAL A 51 -10.56 5.10 2.28
N TRP A 52 -11.61 4.36 1.94
CA TRP A 52 -11.89 3.95 0.57
C TRP A 52 -12.09 5.14 -0.37
N ASN A 53 -12.83 6.17 0.07
CA ASN A 53 -13.05 7.38 -0.70
C ASN A 53 -11.73 8.09 -1.08
N VAL A 54 -10.72 8.07 -0.20
CA VAL A 54 -9.38 8.60 -0.51
C VAL A 54 -8.63 7.68 -1.48
N ILE A 55 -8.71 6.36 -1.30
CA ILE A 55 -8.04 5.37 -2.16
C ILE A 55 -8.56 5.46 -3.61
N VAL A 56 -9.86 5.71 -3.82
CA VAL A 56 -10.42 5.78 -5.17
C VAL A 56 -10.38 7.18 -5.78
N ASP A 57 -9.89 8.18 -5.03
CA ASP A 57 -9.74 9.56 -5.50
C ASP A 57 -8.39 9.76 -6.20
N TYR A 58 -8.21 9.02 -7.30
CA TYR A 58 -6.96 8.98 -8.06
C TYR A 58 -6.48 10.38 -8.46
N ARG A 59 -7.40 11.29 -8.85
CA ARG A 59 -7.06 12.64 -9.32
C ARG A 59 -6.33 13.47 -8.27
N ASN A 60 -6.55 13.18 -6.98
CA ASN A 60 -5.89 13.87 -5.87
C ASN A 60 -4.57 13.24 -5.44
N TYR A 61 -4.16 12.12 -6.03
CA TYR A 61 -2.89 11.46 -5.68
C TYR A 61 -1.66 12.37 -5.77
N PRO A 62 -1.48 13.25 -6.78
CA PRO A 62 -0.33 14.15 -6.84
C PRO A 62 -0.16 15.07 -5.62
N ARG A 63 -1.23 15.32 -4.85
CA ARG A 63 -1.19 16.14 -3.64
C ARG A 63 -0.48 15.46 -2.49
N PHE A 64 -0.49 14.12 -2.42
CA PHE A 64 -0.01 13.38 -1.26
C PHE A 64 0.90 12.18 -1.60
N MET A 65 1.06 11.83 -2.87
CA MET A 65 2.00 10.84 -3.37
C MET A 65 3.06 11.54 -4.23
N PRO A 66 4.22 11.93 -3.66
CA PRO A 66 5.20 12.80 -4.34
C PRO A 66 5.76 12.24 -5.66
N SER A 67 5.77 10.93 -5.80
CA SER A 67 6.22 10.26 -7.04
C SER A 67 5.20 10.33 -8.17
N ILE A 68 3.95 10.74 -7.92
CA ILE A 68 2.90 10.83 -8.92
C ILE A 68 2.78 12.26 -9.42
N GLU A 69 2.95 12.44 -10.73
CA GLU A 69 2.75 13.73 -11.39
C GLU A 69 1.28 13.96 -11.75
N ALA A 70 0.63 12.93 -12.27
CA ALA A 70 -0.77 12.98 -12.67
C ALA A 70 -1.39 11.58 -12.56
N ALA A 71 -2.69 11.53 -12.30
CA ALA A 71 -3.48 10.32 -12.36
C ALA A 71 -4.86 10.62 -12.95
N GLU A 72 -5.23 9.89 -13.99
CA GLU A 72 -6.44 10.14 -14.78
C GLU A 72 -7.22 8.84 -14.96
N ILE A 73 -8.53 8.89 -14.69
CA ILE A 73 -9.44 7.79 -15.02
C ILE A 73 -9.70 7.85 -16.52
N VAL A 74 -9.27 6.82 -17.26
CA VAL A 74 -9.43 6.74 -18.72
C VAL A 74 -10.64 5.90 -19.13
N ALA A 75 -11.13 5.03 -18.23
CA ALA A 75 -12.39 4.33 -18.37
C ALA A 75 -12.97 4.01 -16.98
N ASP A 76 -14.30 4.08 -16.87
CA ASP A 76 -15.04 3.71 -15.66
C ASP A 76 -16.16 2.73 -16.04
N ARG A 77 -16.10 1.52 -15.48
CA ARG A 77 -17.05 0.43 -15.70
C ARG A 77 -17.75 0.05 -14.39
N GLY A 78 -17.90 1.00 -13.47
CA GLY A 78 -18.52 0.79 -12.16
C GLY A 78 -17.55 0.16 -11.17
N GLU A 79 -17.46 -1.16 -11.17
CA GLU A 79 -16.57 -1.90 -10.25
C GLU A 79 -15.09 -1.80 -10.64
N VAL A 80 -14.81 -1.46 -11.91
CA VAL A 80 -13.46 -1.40 -12.45
C VAL A 80 -13.21 -0.03 -13.07
N LYS A 81 -12.11 0.60 -12.68
CA LYS A 81 -11.59 1.84 -13.25
C LYS A 81 -10.23 1.60 -13.86
N ASP A 82 -10.06 1.98 -15.12
CA ASP A 82 -8.75 2.01 -15.75
C ASP A 82 -8.13 3.37 -15.45
N VAL A 83 -6.98 3.38 -14.77
CA VAL A 83 -6.31 4.60 -14.31
C VAL A 83 -4.94 4.70 -14.94
N ARG A 84 -4.68 5.82 -15.63
CA ARG A 84 -3.38 6.16 -16.18
C ARG A 84 -2.61 7.01 -15.19
N PHE A 85 -1.45 6.53 -14.77
CA PHE A 85 -0.52 7.28 -13.91
C PHE A 85 0.63 7.84 -14.73
N ARG A 86 1.01 9.09 -14.45
CA ARG A 86 2.30 9.65 -14.83
C ARG A 86 3.16 9.76 -13.59
N ILE A 87 4.35 9.16 -13.62
CA ILE A 87 5.20 8.95 -12.45
C ILE A 87 6.53 9.68 -12.68
N LYS A 88 7.05 10.34 -11.63
CA LYS A 88 8.39 10.91 -11.60
C LYS A 88 9.34 9.88 -10.99
N LEU A 89 10.16 9.26 -11.82
CA LEU A 89 11.29 8.46 -11.35
C LEU A 89 12.46 9.40 -11.09
N LYS A 90 13.04 9.30 -9.88
CA LYS A 90 14.30 9.95 -9.54
C LYS A 90 15.46 9.07 -9.95
#